data_AF-A0A498INL4-F1
#
_entry.id   AF-A0A498INL4-F1
#
_cell.length_a   1.000
_cell.length_b   1.000
_cell.length_c   1.000
_cell.angle_alpha   90.00
_cell.angle_beta   90.00
_cell.angle_gamma   90.00
#
_symmetry.space_group_name_H-M   'P 1'
#
loop_
_entity.id
_entity.type
_entity.pdbx_description
1 polymer ?
#
loop_
_entity_poly.entity_id
_entity_poly.type
_entity_poly.pdbx_seq_one_letter_code
_entity_poly.pdbx_strand_id
1 'polypeptide(L)'
;MEEWEIDLAQLDIRNVIVHGTYGTVYRGAYGSRDVVVKILDWGEDGIATAAETAALWASFQQEVAVWHKLDHPNIPKFVGASMGTSNLKIPVKNTSNDSHNSPPSRACCVIVEFVPGGTTLKNFLIRNRRNKLAFKVVIQLALDLSKG
;
A
#
# COMPACT_ATOMS: atom_id res chain seq x y z
N MET A 1 -20.14 1.20 8.33
CA MET A 1 -19.14 1.43 7.28
C MET A 1 -18.35 2.63 7.73
N GLU A 2 -17.06 2.44 7.92
CA GLU A 2 -16.17 3.50 8.40
C GLU A 2 -15.89 4.50 7.28
N GLU A 3 -15.58 5.76 7.60
CA GLU A 3 -15.35 6.80 6.58
C GLU A 3 -14.15 6.50 5.68
N TRP A 4 -13.16 5.76 6.20
CA TRP A 4 -11.96 5.37 5.48
C TRP A 4 -12.14 4.09 4.64
N GLU A 5 -13.28 3.41 4.76
CA GLU A 5 -13.53 2.15 4.08
C GLU A 5 -13.85 2.38 2.60
N ILE A 6 -13.12 1.70 1.71
CA ILE A 6 -13.32 1.86 0.26
C ILE A 6 -14.37 0.88 -0.28
N ASP A 7 -15.01 1.29 -1.37
CA ASP A 7 -15.79 0.39 -2.20
C ASP A 7 -14.88 -0.34 -3.19
N LEU A 8 -14.61 -1.63 -2.93
CA LEU A 8 -13.76 -2.46 -3.80
C LEU A 8 -14.26 -2.53 -5.25
N ALA A 9 -15.55 -2.30 -5.51
CA ALA A 9 -16.09 -2.29 -6.88
C ALA A 9 -15.57 -1.11 -7.73
N GLN A 10 -15.13 -0.03 -7.07
CA GLN A 10 -14.56 1.15 -7.72
C GLN A 10 -13.03 1.06 -7.89
N LEU A 11 -12.41 -0.02 -7.39
CA LEU A 11 -10.98 -0.23 -7.48
C LEU A 11 -10.60 -1.10 -8.69
N ASP A 12 -9.79 -0.54 -9.57
CA ASP A 12 -9.15 -1.21 -10.69
C ASP A 12 -7.64 -1.36 -10.42
N ILE A 13 -7.19 -2.58 -10.13
CA ILE A 13 -5.76 -2.88 -9.95
C ILE A 13 -5.14 -3.16 -11.33
N ARG A 14 -4.03 -2.49 -11.65
CA ARG A 14 -3.45 -2.50 -13.01
C ARG A 14 -2.16 -3.27 -13.12
N ASN A 15 -1.07 -2.76 -12.55
CA ASN A 15 0.25 -3.37 -12.69
C ASN A 15 1.02 -3.35 -11.38
N VAL A 16 1.88 -4.34 -11.18
CA VAL A 16 2.81 -4.37 -10.05
C VAL A 16 3.78 -3.20 -10.15
N ILE A 17 4.01 -2.50 -9.03
CA ILE A 17 5.10 -1.53 -8.85
C ILE A 17 6.29 -2.22 -8.19
N VAL A 18 6.06 -2.94 -7.07
CA VAL A 18 7.12 -3.57 -6.28
C VAL A 18 6.60 -4.82 -5.58
N HIS A 19 7.43 -5.86 -5.53
CA HIS A 19 7.26 -6.97 -4.61
C HIS A 19 8.10 -6.69 -3.36
N GLY A 20 7.46 -6.69 -2.20
CA GLY A 20 8.12 -6.50 -0.91
C GLY A 20 7.95 -7.73 -0.02
N THR A 21 8.72 -7.78 1.07
CA THR A 21 8.63 -8.84 2.08
C THR A 21 7.28 -8.88 2.79
N TYR A 22 6.60 -7.73 2.88
CA TYR A 22 5.32 -7.54 3.57
C TYR A 22 4.14 -7.36 2.58
N GLY A 23 4.24 -7.98 1.40
CA GLY A 23 3.20 -7.93 0.36
C GLY A 23 3.62 -7.18 -0.90
N THR A 24 2.66 -7.10 -1.83
CA THR A 24 2.88 -6.50 -3.15
C THR A 24 2.22 -5.13 -3.26
N VAL A 25 2.95 -4.21 -3.86
CA VAL A 25 2.49 -2.86 -4.18
C VAL A 25 2.14 -2.81 -5.65
N TYR A 26 0.91 -2.41 -5.94
CA TYR A 26 0.37 -2.26 -7.28
C TYR A 26 0.05 -0.79 -7.57
N ARG A 27 0.04 -0.44 -8.85
CA ARG A 27 -0.64 0.75 -9.34
C ARG A 27 -2.06 0.37 -9.70
N GLY A 28 -3.00 1.25 -9.41
CA GLY A 28 -4.42 1.07 -9.75
C GLY A 28 -5.11 2.40 -9.97
N ALA A 29 -6.42 2.34 -10.19
CA ALA A 29 -7.30 3.49 -10.16
C ALA A 29 -8.47 3.25 -9.22
N TYR A 30 -8.80 4.25 -8.40
CA TYR A 30 -10.01 4.27 -7.60
C TYR A 30 -10.94 5.35 -8.16
N GLY A 31 -11.98 4.92 -8.88
CA GLY A 31 -12.76 5.80 -9.75
C GLY A 31 -11.87 6.46 -10.81
N SER A 32 -11.72 7.79 -10.75
CA SER A 32 -10.85 8.56 -11.65
C SER A 32 -9.47 8.89 -11.07
N ARG A 33 -9.18 8.48 -9.83
CA ARG A 33 -7.93 8.81 -9.13
C ARG A 33 -6.89 7.72 -9.35
N ASP A 34 -5.68 8.09 -9.77
CA ASP A 34 -4.53 7.18 -9.86
C ASP A 34 -3.99 6.90 -8.45
N VAL A 35 -3.84 5.63 -8.11
CA VAL A 35 -3.55 5.20 -6.75
C VAL A 35 -2.47 4.13 -6.67
N VAL A 36 -1.84 4.04 -5.50
CA VAL A 36 -1.02 2.91 -5.10
C VAL A 36 -1.84 2.02 -4.18
N VAL A 37 -1.90 0.73 -4.51
CA VAL A 37 -2.60 -0.30 -3.74
C VAL A 37 -1.55 -1.21 -3.10
N LYS A 38 -1.49 -1.25 -1.77
CA LYS A 38 -0.65 -2.21 -1.06
C LYS A 38 -1.55 -3.28 -0.46
N ILE A 39 -1.35 -4.51 -0.91
CA ILE A 39 -2.02 -5.68 -0.34
C ILE A 39 -1.13 -6.20 0.79
N LEU A 40 -1.72 -6.29 1.98
CA LEU A 40 -1.08 -6.81 3.18
C LEU A 40 -1.62 -8.22 3.42
N ASP A 41 -0.71 -9.19 3.43
CA ASP A 41 -1.00 -10.57 3.78
C ASP A 41 -0.71 -10.76 5.27
N TRP A 42 -1.76 -11.11 6.04
CA TRP A 42 -1.69 -11.30 7.49
C TRP A 42 -1.50 -12.76 7.89
N GLY A 43 -1.08 -13.61 6.94
CA GLY A 43 -0.69 -14.99 7.20
C GLY A 43 -1.77 -16.03 6.86
N GLU A 44 -1.35 -17.28 6.92
CA GLU A 44 -2.11 -18.46 6.51
C GLU A 44 -3.22 -18.80 7.52
N ASP A 45 -4.36 -19.28 7.01
CA ASP A 45 -5.51 -19.66 7.83
C ASP A 45 -5.12 -20.77 8.83
N GLY A 46 -5.36 -20.54 10.13
CA GLY A 46 -5.21 -21.55 11.19
C GLY A 46 -4.02 -21.38 12.14
N ILE A 47 -3.11 -20.43 11.91
CA ILE A 47 -1.98 -20.17 12.83
C ILE A 47 -2.34 -19.17 13.94
N ALA A 48 -3.13 -18.14 13.61
CA ALA A 48 -3.54 -17.11 14.57
C ALA A 48 -4.89 -17.46 15.22
N THR A 49 -4.97 -17.29 16.53
CA THR A 49 -6.22 -17.39 17.28
C THR A 49 -7.23 -16.31 16.86
N ALA A 50 -8.52 -16.53 17.13
CA ALA A 50 -9.55 -15.54 16.88
C ALA A 50 -9.28 -14.21 17.63
N ALA A 51 -8.71 -14.28 18.84
CA ALA A 51 -8.35 -13.12 19.63
C ALA A 51 -7.20 -12.31 19.00
N GLU A 52 -6.13 -12.98 18.55
CA GLU A 52 -5.02 -12.32 17.85
C GLU A 52 -5.47 -11.67 16.55
N THR A 53 -6.36 -12.35 15.83
CA THR A 53 -6.99 -11.82 14.62
C THR A 53 -7.76 -10.53 14.89
N ALA A 54 -8.61 -10.55 15.92
CA ALA A 54 -9.40 -9.38 16.30
C ALA A 54 -8.51 -8.21 16.76
N ALA A 55 -7.46 -8.50 17.52
CA ALA A 55 -6.49 -7.48 17.96
C ALA A 55 -5.75 -6.85 16.76
N LEU A 56 -5.34 -7.67 15.79
CA LEU A 56 -4.68 -7.22 14.57
C LEU A 56 -5.59 -6.31 13.74
N TRP A 57 -6.86 -6.71 13.59
CA TRP A 57 -7.87 -5.90 12.91
C TRP A 57 -8.15 -4.59 13.62
N ALA A 58 -8.27 -4.60 14.95
CA ALA A 58 -8.46 -3.38 15.74
C ALA A 58 -7.26 -2.42 15.61
N SER A 59 -6.02 -2.95 15.64
CA SER A 59 -4.81 -2.15 15.41
C SER A 59 -4.79 -1.54 14.02
N PHE A 60 -5.13 -2.32 13.00
CA PHE A 60 -5.20 -1.83 11.63
C PHE A 60 -6.25 -0.72 11.48
N GLN A 61 -7.47 -0.93 12.00
CA GLN A 61 -8.55 0.06 11.98
C GLN A 61 -8.13 1.37 12.66
N GLN A 62 -7.44 1.28 13.80
CA GLN A 62 -6.93 2.44 14.50
C GLN A 62 -5.91 3.21 13.67
N GLU A 63 -4.96 2.52 13.05
CA GLU A 63 -3.93 3.14 12.21
C GLU A 63 -4.54 3.83 10.97
N VAL A 64 -5.45 3.17 10.26
CA VAL A 64 -6.09 3.77 9.07
C VAL A 64 -7.01 4.93 9.43
N ALA A 65 -7.69 4.87 10.59
CA ALA A 65 -8.51 5.97 11.08
C ALA A 65 -7.68 7.21 11.45
N VAL A 66 -6.47 7.00 11.97
CA VAL A 66 -5.52 8.10 12.22
C VAL A 66 -5.01 8.65 10.89
N TRP A 67 -4.55 7.80 9.97
CA TRP A 67 -4.00 8.24 8.69
C TRP A 67 -5.04 8.95 7.82
N HIS A 68 -6.29 8.50 7.83
CA HIS A 68 -7.39 9.17 7.11
C HIS A 68 -7.59 10.63 7.52
N LYS A 69 -7.21 11.00 8.75
CA LYS A 69 -7.32 12.38 9.25
C LYS A 69 -6.07 13.22 8.98
N LEU A 70 -5.00 12.62 8.46
CA LEU A 70 -3.76 13.33 8.13
C LEU A 70 -3.86 13.98 6.74
N ASP A 71 -3.58 15.28 6.68
CA ASP A 71 -3.45 16.03 5.44
C ASP A 71 -2.19 16.91 5.53
N HIS A 72 -1.11 16.47 4.89
CA HIS A 72 0.18 17.15 4.95
C HIS A 72 0.95 16.96 3.63
N PRO A 73 1.59 18.00 3.07
CA PRO A 73 2.26 17.94 1.75
C PRO A 73 3.41 16.92 1.65
N ASN A 74 4.00 16.51 2.78
CA ASN A 74 5.06 15.49 2.81
C ASN A 74 4.56 14.08 3.20
N ILE A 75 3.25 13.91 3.42
CA ILE A 75 2.62 12.62 3.69
C ILE A 75 1.72 12.29 2.50
N PRO A 76 1.88 11.14 1.83
CA PRO A 76 0.97 10.74 0.76
C PRO A 76 -0.47 10.68 1.26
N LYS A 77 -1.37 11.31 0.52
CA LYS A 77 -2.79 11.35 0.82
C LYS A 77 -3.36 9.95 0.89
N PHE A 78 -3.89 9.62 2.06
CA PHE A 78 -4.62 8.38 2.25
C PHE A 78 -5.96 8.46 1.54
N VAL A 79 -6.27 7.42 0.75
CA VAL A 79 -7.52 7.34 -0.02
C VAL A 79 -8.51 6.42 0.69
N GLY A 80 -8.02 5.36 1.32
CA GLY A 80 -8.83 4.46 2.12
C GLY A 80 -8.22 3.06 2.26
N ALA A 81 -8.96 2.18 2.92
CA ALA A 81 -8.56 0.79 3.13
C ALA A 81 -9.74 -0.18 3.04
N SER A 82 -9.44 -1.46 2.91
CA SER A 82 -10.41 -2.54 3.03
C SER A 82 -9.88 -3.65 3.92
N MET A 83 -10.76 -4.15 4.81
CA MET A 83 -10.48 -5.24 5.75
C MET A 83 -10.54 -6.63 5.11
N GLY A 84 -10.88 -6.71 3.83
CA GLY A 84 -10.96 -7.96 3.09
C GLY A 84 -10.60 -7.74 1.63
N THR A 85 -10.28 -8.83 0.95
CA THR A 85 -9.82 -8.79 -0.45
C THR A 85 -10.59 -9.75 -1.35
N SER A 86 -11.65 -10.37 -0.83
CA SER A 86 -12.45 -11.41 -1.50
C SER A 86 -13.04 -10.98 -2.85
N ASN A 87 -13.18 -9.68 -3.08
CA ASN A 87 -13.72 -9.09 -4.32
C ASN A 87 -12.64 -8.36 -5.16
N LEU A 88 -11.36 -8.44 -4.80
CA LEU A 88 -10.28 -7.80 -5.56
C LEU A 88 -9.99 -8.56 -6.84
N LYS A 89 -10.04 -7.85 -7.98
CA LYS A 89 -9.56 -8.34 -9.27
C LYS A 89 -8.08 -8.02 -9.42
N ILE A 90 -7.21 -8.95 -9.04
CA ILE A 90 -5.75 -8.79 -9.18
C ILE A 90 -5.32 -9.26 -10.58
N PRO A 91 -4.53 -8.47 -11.34
CA PRO A 91 -4.03 -8.89 -12.64
C PRO A 91 -3.16 -10.15 -12.55
N VAL A 92 -3.52 -11.18 -13.33
CA VAL A 92 -2.80 -12.46 -13.42
C VAL A 92 -1.54 -12.29 -14.27
N LYS A 93 -0.40 -12.82 -13.79
CA LYS A 93 0.81 -12.97 -14.60
C LYS A 93 0.84 -14.37 -15.21
N ASN A 94 1.02 -14.47 -16.52
CA ASN A 94 1.15 -15.73 -17.28
C ASN A 94 2.44 -16.50 -16.92
N THR A 95 2.51 -17.08 -15.72
CA THR A 95 3.51 -18.09 -15.37
C THR A 95 2.79 -19.27 -14.76
N SER A 96 2.87 -20.38 -15.49
CA SER A 96 2.35 -21.72 -15.23
C SER A 96 2.21 -22.16 -13.78
N ASN A 97 1.08 -22.82 -13.50
CA ASN A 97 0.80 -23.76 -12.42
C ASN A 97 1.12 -23.29 -11.00
N ASP A 98 0.15 -22.65 -10.34
CA ASP A 98 -0.26 -23.09 -9.00
C ASP A 98 -1.63 -22.51 -8.61
N SER A 99 -2.40 -23.34 -7.90
CA SER A 99 -3.83 -23.26 -7.69
C SER A 99 -4.25 -22.42 -6.48
N HIS A 100 -3.76 -21.19 -6.35
CA HIS A 100 -4.28 -20.22 -5.36
C HIS A 100 -4.36 -18.80 -5.96
N ASN A 101 -5.36 -18.61 -6.82
CA ASN A 101 -5.59 -17.41 -7.63
C ASN A 101 -6.46 -16.34 -6.93
N SER A 102 -6.64 -16.43 -5.62
CA SER A 102 -7.35 -15.46 -4.79
C SER A 102 -6.40 -14.88 -3.76
N PRO A 103 -6.48 -13.58 -3.44
CA PRO A 103 -5.76 -13.07 -2.29
C PRO A 103 -6.16 -13.88 -1.03
N PRO A 104 -5.25 -14.04 -0.05
CA PRO A 104 -5.53 -14.82 1.14
C PRO A 104 -6.82 -14.36 1.81
N SER A 105 -7.57 -15.29 2.41
CA SER A 105 -8.84 -15.04 3.11
C SER A 105 -8.77 -13.87 4.10
N ARG A 106 -7.55 -13.61 4.63
CA ARG A 106 -7.22 -12.62 5.65
C ARG A 106 -6.42 -11.43 5.12
N ALA A 107 -6.25 -11.28 3.82
CA ALA A 107 -5.55 -10.11 3.30
C ALA A 107 -6.40 -8.85 3.44
N CYS A 108 -5.75 -7.72 3.73
CA CYS A 108 -6.34 -6.40 3.68
C CYS A 108 -5.62 -5.54 2.63
N CYS A 109 -6.18 -4.38 2.28
CA CYS A 109 -5.48 -3.45 1.41
C CYS A 109 -5.57 -2.01 1.91
N VAL A 110 -4.52 -1.25 1.66
CA VAL A 110 -4.49 0.20 1.82
C VAL A 110 -4.27 0.86 0.47
N ILE A 111 -4.94 1.98 0.26
CA ILE A 111 -4.88 2.78 -0.96
C ILE A 111 -4.45 4.19 -0.60
N VAL A 112 -3.43 4.65 -1.32
CA VAL A 112 -2.91 6.02 -1.21
C VAL A 112 -2.80 6.64 -2.59
N GLU A 113 -2.68 7.96 -2.65
CA GLU A 113 -2.44 8.64 -3.91
C GLU A 113 -1.17 8.13 -4.61
N PHE A 114 -1.20 8.08 -5.94
CA PHE A 114 -0.01 7.84 -6.72
C PHE A 114 0.82 9.12 -6.85
N VAL A 115 2.04 9.11 -6.30
CA VAL A 115 2.99 10.22 -6.43
C VAL A 115 3.83 10.06 -7.70
N PRO A 116 3.68 10.94 -8.71
CA PRO A 116 4.46 10.89 -9.95
C PRO A 116 5.94 11.19 -9.66
N GLY A 117 6.85 10.41 -10.28
CA GLY A 117 8.29 10.49 -10.02
C GLY A 117 8.94 9.12 -9.80
N GLY A 118 8.12 8.10 -9.53
CA GLY A 118 8.36 6.69 -9.87
C GLY A 118 9.51 5.96 -9.17
N THR A 119 10.31 6.63 -8.33
CA THR A 119 11.34 5.97 -7.52
C THR A 119 11.08 6.21 -6.05
N THR A 120 11.01 5.13 -5.28
CA THR A 120 11.17 5.20 -3.83
C THR A 120 12.45 5.97 -3.49
N LEU A 121 12.48 6.65 -2.34
CA LEU A 121 13.69 7.32 -1.86
C LEU A 121 14.90 6.37 -1.88
N LYS A 122 14.70 5.10 -1.49
CA LYS A 122 15.69 4.03 -1.62
C LYS A 122 16.24 3.91 -3.04
N ASN A 123 15.38 3.77 -4.05
CA ASN A 123 15.80 3.66 -5.45
C ASN A 123 16.52 4.92 -5.94
N PHE A 124 16.03 6.10 -5.55
CA PHE A 124 16.66 7.38 -5.89
C PHE A 124 18.08 7.47 -5.32
N LEU A 125 18.27 7.11 -4.05
CA LEU A 125 19.57 7.11 -3.39
C LEU A 125 20.52 6.06 -4.00
N ILE A 126 20.04 4.85 -4.29
CA ILE A 126 20.84 3.79 -4.93
C ILE A 126 21.35 4.22 -6.30
N ARG A 127 20.51 4.86 -7.12
CA ARG A 127 20.90 5.37 -8.46
C ARG A 127 21.99 6.44 -8.37
N ASN A 128 21.99 7.23 -7.30
CA ASN A 128 22.96 8.30 -7.05
C ASN A 128 24.10 7.88 -6.09
N ARG A 129 24.31 6.57 -5.85
CA ARG A 129 25.36 6.11 -4.95
C ARG A 129 26.78 6.42 -5.44
N ARG A 130 26.97 6.47 -6.77
CA ARG A 130 28.26 6.76 -7.41
C ARG A 130 28.42 8.27 -7.65
N ASN A 131 27.38 8.92 -8.16
CA ASN A 131 27.35 10.36 -8.38
C ASN A 131 26.65 11.01 -7.20
N LYS A 132 27.43 11.46 -6.22
CA LYS A 132 26.91 12.04 -4.97
C LYS A 132 25.87 13.12 -5.27
N LEU A 133 24.76 13.09 -4.54
CA LEU A 133 23.75 14.13 -4.60
C LEU A 133 24.32 15.46 -4.12
N ALA A 134 23.88 16.56 -4.75
CA ALA A 134 24.20 17.89 -4.26
C ALA A 134 23.65 18.06 -2.83
N PHE A 135 24.43 18.72 -1.96
CA PHE A 135 24.09 18.86 -0.54
C PHE A 135 22.71 19.49 -0.32
N LYS A 136 22.34 20.47 -1.15
CA LYS A 136 21.01 21.11 -1.13
C LYS A 136 19.87 20.09 -1.33
N VAL A 137 20.05 19.10 -2.18
CA VAL A 137 19.06 18.03 -2.42
C VAL A 137 18.93 17.16 -1.17
N VAL A 138 20.06 16.79 -0.55
CA VAL A 138 20.05 15.97 0.67
C VAL A 138 19.39 16.69 1.84
N ILE A 139 19.70 17.98 2.03
CA ILE A 139 19.04 18.81 3.05
C ILE A 139 17.53 18.87 2.83
N GLN A 140 17.10 19.09 1.58
CA GLN A 140 15.67 19.18 1.27
C GLN A 140 14.96 17.85 1.57
N LEU A 141 15.54 16.72 1.17
CA LEU A 141 15.00 15.40 1.49
C LEU A 141 14.87 15.17 3.00
N ALA A 142 15.89 15.53 3.79
CA ALA A 142 15.84 15.41 5.24
C ALA A 142 14.78 16.32 5.87
N LEU A 143 14.64 17.55 5.36
CA LEU A 143 13.64 18.51 5.83
C LEU A 143 12.21 18.03 5.51
N ASP A 144 11.97 17.54 4.30
CA ASP A 144 10.67 17.02 3.88
C ASP A 144 10.27 15.80 4.72
N LEU A 145 11.22 14.90 5.03
CA LEU A 145 11.00 13.74 5.91
C LEU A 145 10.76 14.11 7.37
N SER A 146 11.28 15.24 7.84
CA SER A 146 11.11 15.68 9.22
C SER A 146 9.81 16.45 9.43
N LYS A 147 9.23 16.98 8.34
CA LYS A 147 7.94 17.68 8.35
C LYS A 147 6.76 16.73 8.21
N GLY A 148 6.92 15.67 7.42
CA GLY A 148 5.96 14.56 7.36
C GLY A 148 6.03 13.69 8.59
#